data_AF-A0A7X0QKQ1-F1
#
_entry.id   AF-A0A7X0QKQ1-F1
#
_cell.length_a   1.000
_cell.length_b   1.000
_cell.length_c   1.000
_cell.angle_alpha   90.00
_cell.angle_beta   90.00
_cell.angle_gamma   90.00
#
_symmetry.space_group_name_H-M   'P 1'
#
loop_
_entity.id
_entity.type
_entity.pdbx_description
1 polymer ?
#
loop_
_entity_poly.entity_id
_entity_poly.type
_entity_poly.pdbx_seq_one_letter_code
_entity_poly.pdbx_strand_id
1 'polypeptide(L)'
;MTSKSITVAVLLVFAAFVLLSLLRGAPYLEASLPGGLPLGNLLVALGLCAMAVASTALSLRGTARRTAALVALAGAVFWLPVSVLLAGNPQLNFGSELGAAWLAFSVAVFAAACFTLLWGLGASVFAKFRRAGAA
;
A
#
# COMPACT_ATOMS: atom_id res chain seq x y z
N MET A 1 7.72 -20.01 -13.04
CA MET A 1 7.76 -18.84 -12.13
C MET A 1 8.04 -19.35 -10.72
N THR A 2 8.90 -18.69 -9.95
CA THR A 2 9.06 -19.04 -8.52
C THR A 2 7.82 -18.58 -7.76
N SER A 3 7.46 -19.28 -6.66
CA SER A 3 6.31 -18.92 -5.80
C SER A 3 6.29 -17.43 -5.44
N LYS A 4 7.47 -16.87 -5.14
CA LYS A 4 7.68 -15.45 -4.86
C LYS A 4 7.22 -14.50 -5.98
N SER A 5 7.48 -14.82 -7.24
CA SER A 5 7.06 -13.98 -8.37
C SER A 5 5.54 -13.99 -8.56
N ILE A 6 4.90 -15.13 -8.29
CA ILE A 6 3.43 -15.24 -8.33
C ILE A 6 2.83 -14.37 -7.23
N THR A 7 3.34 -14.46 -6.00
CA THR A 7 2.87 -13.62 -4.88
C THR A 7 2.96 -12.13 -5.21
N VAL A 8 4.10 -11.66 -5.72
CA VAL A 8 4.26 -10.25 -6.11
C VAL A 8 3.27 -9.86 -7.20
N ALA A 9 3.07 -10.69 -8.23
CA ALA A 9 2.13 -10.40 -9.29
C ALA A 9 0.69 -10.28 -8.78
N VAL A 10 0.25 -11.20 -7.92
CA VAL A 10 -1.09 -11.16 -7.30
C VAL A 10 -1.28 -9.89 -6.47
N LEU A 11 -0.27 -9.51 -5.66
CA LEU A 11 -0.34 -8.29 -4.85
C LEU A 11 -0.41 -7.03 -5.71
N LEU A 12 0.32 -6.97 -6.82
CA LEU A 12 0.27 -5.86 -7.76
C LEU A 12 -1.07 -5.77 -8.49
N VAL A 13 -1.64 -6.90 -8.93
CA VAL A 13 -2.97 -6.95 -9.53
C VAL A 13 -4.02 -6.49 -8.54
N PHE A 14 -3.93 -6.92 -7.28
CA PHE A 14 -4.83 -6.49 -6.22
C PHE A 14 -4.71 -4.98 -5.93
N ALA A 15 -3.49 -4.45 -5.82
CA ALA A 15 -3.27 -3.01 -5.64
C ALA A 15 -3.83 -2.19 -6.82
N ALA A 16 -3.64 -2.66 -8.06
CA ALA A 16 -4.22 -2.04 -9.25
C ALA A 16 -5.75 -2.08 -9.23
N PHE A 17 -6.34 -3.21 -8.83
CA PHE A 17 -7.79 -3.33 -8.64
C PHE A 17 -8.31 -2.30 -7.63
N VAL A 18 -7.68 -2.18 -6.45
CA VAL A 18 -8.07 -1.19 -5.43
C VAL A 18 -8.01 0.23 -6.00
N LEU A 19 -6.89 0.60 -6.64
CA LEU A 19 -6.71 1.94 -7.22
C LEU A 19 -7.77 2.24 -8.28
N LEU A 20 -7.98 1.33 -9.23
CA LEU A 20 -8.96 1.51 -10.30
C LEU A 20 -10.39 1.62 -9.76
N SER A 21 -10.69 0.89 -8.69
CA SER A 21 -12.01 0.91 -8.05
C SER A 21 -12.27 2.26 -7.38
N LEU A 22 -11.28 2.80 -6.67
CA LEU A 22 -11.34 4.13 -6.05
C LEU A 22 -11.49 5.22 -7.11
N LEU A 23 -10.69 5.17 -8.18
CA LEU A 23 -10.74 6.16 -9.27
C LEU A 23 -12.09 6.14 -10.01
N ARG A 24 -12.73 4.98 -10.11
CA ARG A 24 -14.04 4.84 -10.75
C ARG A 24 -15.22 5.12 -9.82
N GLY A 25 -14.97 5.31 -8.52
CA GLY A 25 -16.05 5.44 -7.52
C GLY A 25 -16.98 4.23 -7.52
N ALA A 26 -16.41 3.01 -7.50
CA ALA A 26 -17.20 1.79 -7.60
C ALA A 26 -18.26 1.72 -6.47
N PRO A 27 -19.52 1.31 -6.76
CA PRO A 27 -20.63 1.44 -5.82
C PRO A 27 -20.47 0.59 -4.55
N TYR A 28 -19.74 -0.52 -4.63
CA TYR A 28 -19.48 -1.37 -3.46
C TYR A 28 -18.54 -0.72 -2.45
N LEU A 29 -17.82 0.37 -2.79
CA LEU A 29 -16.92 1.05 -1.86
C LEU A 29 -17.66 1.63 -0.65
N GLU A 30 -18.93 1.98 -0.83
CA GLU A 30 -19.80 2.52 0.21
C GLU A 30 -20.46 1.42 1.05
N ALA A 31 -20.33 0.15 0.66
CA ALA A 31 -20.90 -0.96 1.40
C ALA A 31 -20.33 -0.99 2.82
N SER A 32 -21.22 -0.95 3.81
CA SER A 32 -20.85 -0.97 5.22
C SER A 32 -20.53 -2.39 5.67
N LEU A 33 -19.34 -2.57 6.24
CA LEU A 33 -18.93 -3.81 6.89
C LEU A 33 -19.47 -3.87 8.34
N PRO A 34 -19.45 -5.04 8.98
CA PRO A 34 -19.72 -5.15 10.42
C PRO A 34 -18.87 -4.15 11.21
N GLY A 35 -19.51 -3.39 12.11
CA GLY A 35 -18.87 -2.28 12.83
C GLY A 35 -18.92 -0.93 12.11
N GLY A 36 -19.57 -0.83 10.95
CA GLY A 36 -19.83 0.44 10.26
C GLY A 36 -18.66 0.99 9.44
N LEU A 37 -17.59 0.20 9.25
CA LEU A 37 -16.44 0.55 8.41
C LEU A 37 -16.84 0.46 6.92
N PRO A 38 -16.71 1.53 6.13
CA PRO A 38 -16.89 1.47 4.68
C PRO A 38 -15.89 0.51 4.03
N LEU A 39 -16.35 -0.35 3.11
CA LEU A 39 -15.50 -1.29 2.39
C LEU A 39 -14.34 -0.58 1.67
N GLY A 40 -14.56 0.64 1.18
CA GLY A 40 -13.52 1.46 0.56
C GLY A 40 -12.33 1.74 1.49
N ASN A 41 -12.58 2.06 2.76
CA ASN A 41 -11.52 2.31 3.74
C ASN A 41 -10.70 1.04 4.01
N LEU A 42 -11.36 -0.12 4.10
CA LEU A 42 -10.66 -1.40 4.21
C LEU A 42 -9.82 -1.70 2.97
N LEU A 43 -10.38 -1.48 1.77
CA LEU A 43 -9.67 -1.72 0.52
C LEU A 43 -8.44 -0.83 0.38
N VAL A 44 -8.50 0.44 0.78
CA VAL A 44 -7.33 1.34 0.82
C VAL A 44 -6.25 0.77 1.74
N ALA A 45 -6.62 0.36 2.96
CA ALA A 45 -5.67 -0.22 3.92
C ALA A 45 -4.99 -1.49 3.37
N LEU A 46 -5.78 -2.38 2.77
CA LEU A 46 -5.28 -3.62 2.16
C LEU A 46 -4.42 -3.32 0.91
N GLY A 47 -4.78 -2.34 0.10
CA GLY A 47 -4.02 -1.91 -1.06
C GLY A 47 -2.64 -1.34 -0.68
N LEU A 48 -2.59 -0.48 0.33
CA LEU A 48 -1.34 0.04 0.91
C LEU A 48 -0.46 -1.11 1.43
N CYS A 49 -1.06 -2.04 2.18
CA CYS A 49 -0.36 -3.23 2.66
C CYS A 49 0.17 -4.08 1.49
N ALA A 50 -0.64 -4.31 0.45
CA ALA A 50 -0.25 -5.11 -0.70
C ALA A 50 0.96 -4.50 -1.43
N MET A 51 0.98 -3.17 -1.63
CA MET A 51 2.12 -2.46 -2.23
C MET A 51 3.39 -2.61 -1.38
N ALA A 52 3.27 -2.42 -0.06
CA ALA A 52 4.41 -2.52 0.85
C ALA A 52 4.94 -3.97 0.97
N VAL A 53 4.05 -4.97 1.02
CA VAL A 53 4.44 -6.39 1.00
C VAL A 53 5.09 -6.75 -0.34
N ALA A 54 4.57 -6.27 -1.47
CA ALA A 54 5.20 -6.48 -2.77
C ALA A 54 6.62 -5.87 -2.80
N SER A 55 6.80 -4.66 -2.28
CA SER A 55 8.12 -4.02 -2.19
C SER A 55 9.10 -4.78 -1.29
N THR A 56 8.66 -5.23 -0.10
CA THR A 56 9.51 -6.03 0.80
C THR A 56 9.88 -7.38 0.18
N ALA A 57 8.97 -8.00 -0.55
CA ALA A 57 9.23 -9.22 -1.30
C ALA A 57 10.28 -8.98 -2.40
N LEU A 58 10.19 -7.89 -3.18
CA LEU A 58 11.18 -7.53 -4.20
C LEU A 58 12.57 -7.18 -3.62
N SER A 59 12.66 -6.94 -2.31
CA SER A 59 13.87 -6.48 -1.63
C SER A 59 14.75 -7.61 -1.07
N LEU A 60 16.06 -7.48 -1.27
CA LEU A 60 17.07 -8.39 -0.69
C LEU A 60 17.21 -8.13 0.83
N ARG A 61 17.47 -9.20 1.59
CA ARG A 61 17.72 -9.10 3.04
C ARG A 61 18.95 -8.23 3.31
N GLY A 62 18.90 -7.43 4.38
CA GLY A 62 20.00 -6.55 4.80
C GLY A 62 20.19 -5.27 3.97
N THR A 63 19.35 -5.00 2.97
CA THR A 63 19.47 -3.77 2.16
C THR A 63 18.65 -2.62 2.74
N ALA A 64 19.13 -1.38 2.61
CA ALA A 64 18.39 -0.17 3.00
C ALA A 64 16.98 -0.11 2.37
N ARG A 65 16.84 -0.60 1.13
CA ARG A 65 15.56 -0.75 0.43
C ARG A 65 14.57 -1.63 1.20
N ARG A 66 15.04 -2.73 1.79
CA ARG A 66 14.17 -3.60 2.60
C ARG A 66 13.74 -2.92 3.89
N THR A 67 14.63 -2.18 4.54
CA THR A 67 14.28 -1.39 5.73
C THR A 67 13.22 -0.34 5.40
N ALA A 68 13.40 0.41 4.32
CA ALA A 68 12.41 1.39 3.86
C ALA A 68 11.05 0.74 3.55
N ALA A 69 11.05 -0.41 2.88
CA ALA A 69 9.83 -1.16 2.58
C ALA A 69 9.14 -1.70 3.85
N LEU A 70 9.90 -2.10 4.88
CA LEU A 70 9.35 -2.51 6.17
C LEU A 70 8.75 -1.33 6.94
N VAL A 71 9.37 -0.15 6.90
CA VAL A 71 8.81 1.07 7.48
C VAL A 71 7.51 1.46 6.77
N ALA A 72 7.48 1.40 5.43
CA ALA A 72 6.27 1.63 4.66
C ALA A 72 5.16 0.60 5.00
N LEU A 73 5.53 -0.66 5.21
CA LEU A 73 4.60 -1.71 5.64
C LEU A 73 4.03 -1.43 7.03
N ALA A 74 4.87 -1.02 7.98
CA ALA A 74 4.40 -0.62 9.30
C ALA A 74 3.41 0.55 9.19
N GLY A 75 3.74 1.57 8.41
CA GLY A 75 2.84 2.70 8.12
C GLY A 75 1.51 2.24 7.53
N ALA A 76 1.53 1.34 6.55
CA ALA A 76 0.33 0.79 5.92
C ALA A 76 -0.54 -0.03 6.89
N VAL A 77 0.07 -0.86 7.74
CA VAL A 77 -0.63 -1.66 8.75
C VAL A 77 -1.28 -0.77 9.81
N PHE A 78 -0.57 0.27 10.26
CA PHE A 78 -1.09 1.21 11.25
C PHE A 78 -2.00 2.29 10.67
N TRP A 79 -2.06 2.43 9.34
CA TRP A 79 -2.85 3.49 8.70
C TRP A 79 -4.32 3.46 9.14
N LEU A 80 -4.97 2.30 9.09
CA LEU A 80 -6.39 2.20 9.43
C LEU A 80 -6.65 2.37 10.94
N PRO A 81 -5.94 1.66 11.86
CA PRO A 81 -6.10 1.90 13.29
C PRO A 81 -5.87 3.36 13.69
N VAL A 82 -4.82 3.99 13.19
CA VAL A 82 -4.53 5.41 13.46
C VAL A 82 -5.62 6.30 12.90
N SER A 83 -6.12 6.04 11.69
CA SER A 83 -7.20 6.81 11.08
C SER A 83 -8.49 6.72 11.90
N VAL A 84 -8.87 5.52 12.38
CA VAL A 84 -10.06 5.32 13.22
C VAL A 84 -9.91 6.04 14.56
N LEU A 85 -8.73 5.96 15.19
CA LEU A 85 -8.44 6.67 16.44
C LEU A 85 -8.53 8.19 16.28
N LEU A 86 -7.99 8.73 15.18
CA LEU A 86 -8.05 10.16 14.89
C LEU A 86 -9.46 10.65 14.53
N ALA A 87 -10.24 9.83 13.82
CA ALA A 87 -11.62 10.18 13.47
C ALA A 87 -12.59 10.04 14.65
N GLY A 88 -12.29 9.15 15.60
CA GLY A 88 -13.24 8.73 16.65
C GLY A 88 -14.45 7.97 16.11
N ASN A 89 -14.43 7.57 14.83
CA ASN A 89 -15.50 6.83 14.16
C ASN A 89 -14.93 5.95 13.02
N PRO A 90 -15.59 4.82 12.70
CA PRO A 90 -15.11 3.89 11.69
C PRO A 90 -15.30 4.40 10.25
N GLN A 91 -16.16 5.41 10.03
CA GLN A 91 -16.37 6.01 8.71
C GLN A 91 -15.20 6.90 8.26
N LEU A 92 -14.27 7.22 9.18
CA LEU A 92 -13.18 8.16 8.95
C LEU A 92 -13.68 9.57 8.63
N ASN A 93 -14.74 9.99 9.32
CA ASN A 93 -15.22 11.37 9.25
C ASN A 93 -14.36 12.23 10.19
N PHE A 94 -13.59 13.16 9.64
CA PHE A 94 -12.71 14.04 10.42
C PHE A 94 -13.32 15.44 10.59
N GLY A 95 -13.10 16.04 11.77
CA GLY A 95 -13.26 17.49 11.96
C GLY A 95 -12.16 18.27 11.21
N SER A 96 -12.33 19.60 11.08
CA SER A 96 -11.50 20.45 10.22
C SER A 96 -9.99 20.36 10.51
N GLU A 97 -9.56 20.47 11.77
CA GLU A 97 -8.13 20.47 12.12
C GLU A 97 -7.50 19.07 12.05
N LEU A 98 -8.19 18.04 12.55
CA LEU A 98 -7.74 16.65 12.50
C LEU A 98 -7.72 16.11 11.07
N GLY A 99 -8.60 16.61 10.19
CA GLY A 99 -8.66 16.23 8.79
C GLY A 99 -7.39 16.61 8.02
N ALA A 100 -6.82 17.79 8.28
CA ALA A 100 -5.57 18.21 7.64
C ALA A 100 -4.38 17.33 8.07
N ALA A 101 -4.27 17.04 9.36
CA ALA A 101 -3.24 16.15 9.89
C ALA A 101 -3.39 14.71 9.35
N TRP A 102 -4.62 14.19 9.32
CA TRP A 102 -4.91 12.88 8.74
C TRP A 102 -4.60 12.80 7.25
N LEU A 103 -4.90 13.86 6.49
CA LEU A 103 -4.60 13.91 5.06
C LEU A 103 -3.09 13.88 4.83
N ALA A 104 -2.32 14.70 5.57
CA ALA A 104 -0.86 14.71 5.49
C ALA A 104 -0.26 13.32 5.83
N PHE A 105 -0.77 12.69 6.89
CA PHE A 105 -0.40 11.32 7.26
C PHE A 105 -0.70 10.30 6.15
N SER A 106 -1.91 10.33 5.59
CA SER A 106 -2.35 9.41 4.55
C SER A 106 -1.52 9.57 3.27
N VAL A 107 -1.24 10.82 2.86
CA VAL A 107 -0.36 11.13 1.73
C VAL A 107 1.05 10.61 1.98
N ALA A 108 1.61 10.80 3.18
CA ALA A 108 2.94 10.32 3.52
C ALA A 108 3.04 8.78 3.44
N VAL A 109 2.05 8.05 4.00
CA VAL A 109 2.00 6.59 3.94
C VAL A 109 1.88 6.11 2.49
N PHE A 110 0.98 6.72 1.71
CA PHE A 110 0.79 6.39 0.30
C PHE A 110 2.06 6.64 -0.52
N ALA A 111 2.68 7.81 -0.36
CA ALA A 111 3.92 8.17 -1.05
C ALA A 111 5.06 7.21 -0.69
N ALA A 112 5.20 6.83 0.58
CA ALA A 112 6.21 5.87 1.02
C ALA A 112 5.99 4.47 0.40
N ALA A 113 4.73 3.99 0.35
CA ALA A 113 4.40 2.72 -0.28
C ALA A 113 4.70 2.74 -1.80
N CYS A 114 4.30 3.81 -2.49
CA CYS A 114 4.60 4.00 -3.92
C CYS A 114 6.11 4.08 -4.19
N PHE A 115 6.83 4.91 -3.44
CA PHE A 115 8.27 5.10 -3.61
C PHE A 115 9.05 3.80 -3.43
N THR A 116 8.77 3.08 -2.34
CA THR A 116 9.44 1.80 -2.06
C THR A 116 9.10 0.73 -3.09
N LEU A 117 7.87 0.71 -3.62
CA LEU A 117 7.46 -0.21 -4.68
C LEU A 117 8.18 0.09 -6.00
N LEU A 118 8.19 1.35 -6.43
CA LEU A 118 8.87 1.78 -7.66
C LEU A 118 10.38 1.49 -7.59
N TRP A 119 11.01 1.75 -6.45
CA TRP A 119 12.41 1.37 -6.23
C TRP A 119 12.60 -0.15 -6.29
N GLY A 120 11.69 -0.92 -5.67
CA GLY A 120 11.66 -2.37 -5.74
C GLY A 120 11.63 -2.91 -7.17
N LEU A 121 10.72 -2.38 -7.98
CA LEU A 121 10.51 -2.75 -9.38
C LEU A 121 11.70 -2.33 -10.26
N GLY A 122 12.13 -1.07 -10.17
CA GLY A 122 13.24 -0.54 -10.96
C GLY A 122 14.54 -1.31 -10.73
N ALA A 123 14.88 -1.59 -9.46
CA ALA A 123 16.05 -2.41 -9.14
C ALA A 123 15.94 -3.85 -9.67
N SER A 124 14.73 -4.41 -9.71
CA SER A 124 14.50 -5.76 -10.24
C SER A 124 14.65 -5.82 -11.77
N VAL A 125 14.19 -4.78 -12.47
CA VAL A 125 14.36 -4.62 -13.92
C VAL A 125 15.83 -4.41 -14.26
N PHE A 126 16.52 -3.51 -13.54
CA PHE A 126 17.94 -3.26 -13.74
C PHE A 126 18.79 -4.52 -13.52
N ALA A 127 18.48 -5.31 -12.49
CA ALA A 127 19.17 -6.57 -12.23
C ALA A 127 18.98 -7.60 -13.36
N LYS A 128 17.85 -7.59 -14.08
CA LYS A 128 17.64 -8.45 -15.26
C LYS A 128 18.49 -7.99 -16.44
N PHE A 129 18.51 -6.70 -16.75
CA PHE A 129 19.34 -6.16 -17.84
C PHE A 129 20.83 -6.43 -17.62
N ARG A 130 21.32 -6.25 -16.39
CA ARG A 130 22.73 -6.51 -16.07
C ARG A 130 23.14 -7.98 -16.21
N ARG A 131 22.20 -8.92 -16.07
CA ARG A 131 22.45 -10.36 -16.30
C ARG A 131 22.41 -10.73 -17.78
N ALA A 132 21.52 -10.09 -18.54
CA ALA A 132 21.39 -10.34 -19.98
C ALA A 132 22.60 -9.82 -20.79
N GLY A 133 23.25 -8.73 -20.36
CA GLY A 133 24.48 -8.22 -20.99
C GLY A 133 25.77 -8.88 -20.51
N ALA A 134 25.71 -9.81 -19.56
CA ALA A 134 26.85 -10.56 -19.05
C ALA A 134 26.89 -12.02 -19.53
N ALA A 135 25.91 -12.41 -20.35
CA ALA A 135 25.80 -13.71 -21.03
C ALA A 135 26.05 -13.51 -22.53
#